data_AF-A0A1C7MI02-F1
#
_entry.id   AF-A0A1C7MI02-F1
#
_cell.length_a   1.000
_cell.length_b   1.000
_cell.length_c   1.000
_cell.angle_alpha   90.00
_cell.angle_beta   90.00
_cell.angle_gamma   90.00
#
_symmetry.space_group_name_H-M   'P 1'
#
loop_
_entity.id
_entity.type
_entity.pdbx_description
1 polymer ?
#
loop_
_entity_poly.entity_id
_entity_poly.type
_entity_poly.pdbx_seq_one_letter_code
_entity_poly.pdbx_strand_id
1 'polypeptide(L)'
;MIEIEWDSQEDRARRHHRPKASTVHGWVTKMRGTLLGSESIRRRGIREMKEARAIRKYKRNRADHQSEARDNGRSPRRSGGLFSVFSFSRRRHSHDVPVVVHRDRPRHREKGKAPLLHSPYRTKPHHHGHGTRLRGQLTRKEELVLQGKSMNEAAQKERRRERRRRDRRRKREALAIRADGALNGNRTWRIP
;
A
#
# COMPACT_ATOMS: atom_id res chain seq x y z
N MET A 1 44.71 34.81 -15.61
CA MET A 1 44.60 33.74 -14.60
C MET A 1 43.43 34.13 -13.72
N ILE A 2 42.33 33.38 -13.74
CA ILE A 2 41.10 33.73 -13.01
C ILE A 2 41.12 32.91 -11.71
N GLU A 3 41.41 33.57 -10.60
CA GLU A 3 41.21 32.99 -9.27
C GLU A 3 39.71 32.97 -8.97
N ILE A 4 39.12 31.79 -9.02
CA ILE A 4 37.74 31.57 -8.60
C ILE A 4 37.77 31.41 -7.08
N GLU A 5 37.60 32.53 -6.37
CA GLU A 5 37.39 32.57 -4.93
C GLU A 5 35.97 32.05 -4.64
N TRP A 6 35.89 30.82 -4.11
CA TRP A 6 34.63 30.27 -3.61
C TRP A 6 34.30 30.95 -2.29
N ASP A 7 33.72 32.14 -2.40
CA ASP A 7 33.36 32.97 -1.27
C ASP A 7 32.31 32.24 -0.40
N SER A 8 32.76 31.74 0.75
CA SER A 8 31.98 30.89 1.68
C SER A 8 31.10 31.73 2.62
N GLN A 9 30.72 32.94 2.20
CA GLN A 9 29.94 33.88 2.99
C GLN A 9 28.45 33.49 3.08
N GLU A 10 27.91 32.77 2.08
CA GLU A 10 26.52 32.26 2.10
C GLU A 10 26.30 31.04 3.02
N ASP A 11 27.36 30.36 3.45
CA ASP A 11 27.26 29.14 4.26
C ASP A 11 26.91 29.40 5.73
N ARG A 12 27.08 30.63 6.22
CA ARG A 12 26.76 30.97 7.62
C ARG A 12 25.24 31.13 7.85
N ALA A 13 24.49 31.62 6.86
CA ALA A 13 23.03 31.77 6.95
C ALA A 13 22.26 30.44 6.79
N ARG A 14 22.90 29.40 6.20
CA ARG A 14 22.26 28.09 5.93
C ARG A 14 22.47 27.04 7.01
N ARG A 15 23.20 27.33 8.10
CA ARG A 15 23.54 26.35 9.16
C ARG A 15 22.33 25.72 9.87
N HIS A 16 21.16 26.35 9.82
CA HIS A 16 19.93 25.79 10.39
C HIS A 16 19.11 24.94 9.40
N HIS A 17 19.46 24.94 8.10
CA HIS A 17 18.71 24.21 7.10
C HIS A 17 19.21 22.76 7.00
N ARG A 18 18.68 21.89 7.88
CA ARG A 18 18.86 20.44 7.71
C ARG A 18 18.38 20.05 6.30
N PRO A 19 19.18 19.27 5.54
CA PRO A 19 18.78 18.82 4.22
C PRO A 19 17.47 18.03 4.33
N LYS A 20 16.58 18.24 3.35
CA LYS A 20 15.26 17.57 3.33
C LYS A 20 15.47 16.06 3.22
N ALA A 21 14.92 15.30 4.17
CA ALA A 21 15.02 13.85 4.18
C ALA A 21 14.53 13.24 2.86
N SER A 22 15.37 12.44 2.20
CA SER A 22 15.07 11.83 0.90
C SER A 22 15.00 10.31 1.00
N THR A 23 13.97 9.72 0.38
CA THR A 23 13.85 8.25 0.33
C THR A 23 14.95 7.62 -0.52
N VAL A 24 15.37 8.30 -1.59
CA VAL A 24 16.42 7.81 -2.50
C VAL A 24 17.78 7.87 -1.81
N HIS A 25 18.10 9.01 -1.17
CA HIS A 25 19.36 9.16 -0.44
C HIS A 25 19.44 8.14 0.71
N GLY A 26 18.38 8.00 1.51
CA GLY A 26 18.33 7.01 2.58
C GLY A 26 18.47 5.56 2.08
N TRP A 27 17.94 5.22 0.89
CA TRP A 27 18.12 3.90 0.29
C TRP A 27 19.57 3.67 -0.16
N VAL A 28 20.19 4.64 -0.86
CA VAL A 28 21.60 4.55 -1.28
C VAL A 28 22.52 4.43 -0.07
N THR A 29 22.30 5.25 0.96
CA THR A 29 23.06 5.21 2.21
C THR A 29 22.90 3.85 2.92
N LYS A 30 21.68 3.30 2.94
CA LYS A 30 21.44 1.95 3.47
C LYS A 30 22.26 0.89 2.71
N MET A 31 22.24 0.93 1.38
CA MET A 31 22.98 -0.01 0.54
C MET A 31 24.49 0.13 0.76
N ARG A 32 25.00 1.36 0.82
CA ARG A 32 26.41 1.64 1.10
C ARG A 32 26.85 1.08 2.45
N GLY A 33 26.06 1.29 3.51
CA GLY A 33 26.35 0.68 4.82
C GLY A 33 26.29 -0.83 4.80
N THR A 34 25.41 -1.43 3.99
CA THR A 34 25.33 -2.89 3.84
C THR A 34 26.55 -3.46 3.13
N LEU A 35 27.01 -2.82 2.05
CA LEU A 35 28.18 -3.24 1.28
C LEU A 35 29.49 -3.05 2.05
N LEU A 36 29.60 -1.97 2.84
CA LEU A 36 30.77 -1.68 3.67
C LEU A 36 30.75 -2.39 5.04
N GLY A 37 29.73 -3.19 5.35
CA GLY A 37 29.57 -3.81 6.68
C GLY A 37 29.35 -2.82 7.84
N SER A 38 29.07 -1.55 7.53
CA SER A 38 28.88 -0.49 8.53
C SER A 38 27.41 -0.32 8.90
N GLU A 39 27.03 -0.87 10.06
CA GLU A 39 25.65 -0.82 10.55
C GLU A 39 25.21 0.60 10.94
N SER A 40 26.12 1.48 11.35
CA SER A 40 25.80 2.88 11.67
C SER A 40 25.31 3.64 10.43
N ILE A 41 26.00 3.48 9.29
CA ILE A 41 25.61 4.05 8.00
C ILE A 41 24.29 3.44 7.53
N ARG A 42 24.12 2.12 7.67
CA ARG A 42 22.89 1.43 7.29
C ARG A 42 21.68 1.95 8.08
N ARG A 43 21.81 2.12 9.39
CA ARG A 43 20.78 2.68 10.28
C ARG A 43 20.45 4.13 9.94
N ARG A 44 21.45 4.94 9.59
CA ARG A 44 21.26 6.34 9.15
C ARG A 44 20.36 6.39 7.92
N GLY A 45 20.62 5.56 6.90
CA GLY A 45 19.78 5.47 5.71
C GLY A 45 18.34 5.02 6.01
N ILE A 46 18.16 4.06 6.91
CA ILE A 46 16.83 3.61 7.35
C ILE A 46 16.07 4.73 8.06
N ARG A 47 16.73 5.47 8.96
CA ARG A 47 16.13 6.59 9.69
C ARG A 47 15.66 7.67 8.73
N GLU A 48 16.49 8.04 7.77
CA GLU A 48 16.15 9.04 6.76
C GLU A 48 14.94 8.64 5.91
N MET A 49 14.85 7.36 5.49
CA MET A 49 13.67 6.85 4.80
C MET A 49 12.40 6.92 5.65
N LYS A 50 12.50 6.70 6.97
CA LYS A 50 11.36 6.83 7.90
C LYS A 50 10.92 8.28 8.02
N GLU A 51 11.86 9.21 8.18
CA GLU A 51 11.58 10.66 8.23
C GLU A 51 10.92 11.14 6.93
N ALA A 52 11.44 10.74 5.78
CA ALA A 52 10.86 11.09 4.48
C ALA A 52 9.41 10.58 4.34
N ARG A 53 9.11 9.37 4.84
CA ARG A 53 7.75 8.81 4.87
C ARG A 53 6.84 9.60 5.81
N ALA A 54 7.33 9.96 7.00
CA ALA A 54 6.58 10.76 7.96
C ALA A 54 6.20 12.13 7.39
N ILE A 55 7.14 12.81 6.73
CA ILE A 55 6.89 14.11 6.07
C ILE A 55 5.82 13.97 4.97
N ARG A 56 5.88 12.92 4.14
CA ARG A 56 4.86 12.67 3.11
C ARG A 56 3.48 12.40 3.71
N LYS A 57 3.41 11.63 4.80
CA LYS A 57 2.16 11.36 5.51
C LYS A 57 1.58 12.64 6.10
N TYR A 58 2.41 13.46 6.75
CA TYR A 58 2.00 14.75 7.28
C TYR A 58 1.45 15.68 6.19
N LYS A 59 2.16 15.80 5.06
CA LYS A 59 1.71 16.61 3.91
C LYS A 59 0.39 16.11 3.31
N ARG A 60 0.20 14.79 3.24
CA ARG A 60 -1.06 14.20 2.76
C ARG A 60 -2.22 14.56 3.68
N ASN A 61 -2.09 14.28 4.98
CA ASN A 61 -3.15 14.59 5.95
C ASN A 61 -3.48 16.09 5.98
N ARG A 62 -2.46 16.96 5.84
CA ARG A 62 -2.67 18.42 5.75
C ARG A 62 -3.44 18.81 4.48
N ALA A 63 -3.18 18.17 3.35
CA ALA A 63 -3.92 18.41 2.12
C ALA A 63 -5.38 17.95 2.24
N ASP A 64 -5.60 16.78 2.84
CA ASP A 64 -6.95 16.21 3.05
C ASP A 64 -7.82 17.14 3.92
N HIS A 65 -7.27 17.65 5.03
CA HIS A 65 -7.97 18.64 5.88
C HIS A 65 -8.23 19.98 5.18
N GLN A 66 -7.37 20.40 4.24
CA GLN A 66 -7.61 21.61 3.45
C GLN A 66 -8.68 21.42 2.38
N SER A 67 -8.83 20.22 1.81
CA SER A 67 -9.94 19.92 0.90
C SER A 67 -11.28 19.82 1.63
N GLU A 68 -11.32 19.20 2.81
CA GLU A 68 -12.55 19.09 3.62
C GLU A 68 -13.06 20.46 4.09
N ALA A 69 -12.14 21.39 4.43
CA ALA A 69 -12.51 22.76 4.80
C ALA A 69 -13.06 23.61 3.64
N ARG A 70 -12.79 23.22 2.39
CA ARG A 70 -13.27 23.93 1.19
C ARG A 70 -14.62 23.40 0.67
N ASP A 71 -14.99 22.17 0.99
CA ASP A 71 -16.27 21.57 0.54
C ASP A 71 -17.49 22.00 1.38
N ASN A 72 -17.29 22.63 2.55
CA ASN A 72 -18.39 23.09 3.41
C ASN A 72 -18.97 24.47 3.04
N GLY A 73 -18.57 25.08 1.92
CA GLY A 73 -19.13 26.38 1.53
C GLY A 73 -18.73 26.86 0.14
N ARG A 74 -19.64 26.65 -0.81
CA ARG A 74 -19.70 27.17 -2.20
C ARG A 74 -19.09 26.28 -3.28
N SER A 75 -19.94 26.03 -4.27
CA SER A 75 -19.76 25.33 -5.55
C SER A 75 -18.34 25.35 -6.14
N PRO A 76 -17.93 24.29 -6.86
CA PRO A 76 -16.61 24.19 -7.47
C PRO A 76 -16.53 25.14 -8.67
N ARG A 77 -16.14 26.40 -8.43
CA ARG A 77 -15.59 27.23 -9.50
C ARG A 77 -14.25 26.62 -9.89
N ARG A 78 -14.26 25.96 -11.05
CA ARG A 78 -13.09 25.67 -11.89
C ARG A 78 -12.18 26.90 -11.93
N SER A 79 -11.16 26.94 -11.08
CA SER A 79 -10.01 27.85 -11.25
C SER A 79 -8.78 26.99 -11.49
N GLY A 80 -8.35 26.99 -12.75
CA GLY A 80 -7.19 26.25 -13.21
C GLY A 80 -5.91 26.63 -12.46
N GLY A 81 -5.10 25.61 -12.18
CA GLY A 81 -3.72 25.76 -11.75
C GLY A 81 -2.85 24.88 -12.64
N LEU A 82 -1.86 25.49 -13.30
CA LEU A 82 -1.02 24.97 -14.38
C LEU A 82 0.00 23.89 -13.96
N PHE A 83 -0.33 22.97 -13.05
CA PHE A 83 0.59 21.91 -12.57
C PHE A 83 -0.03 20.50 -12.49
N SER A 84 -0.96 20.14 -13.39
CA SER A 84 -1.63 18.83 -13.40
C SER A 84 -1.15 17.86 -14.51
N VAL A 85 0.14 17.86 -14.87
CA VAL A 85 0.62 17.04 -15.99
C VAL A 85 1.05 15.61 -15.60
N PHE A 86 1.11 15.24 -14.31
CA PHE A 86 1.53 13.88 -13.90
C PHE A 86 0.65 13.20 -12.84
N SER A 87 -0.67 13.43 -12.89
CA SER A 87 -1.63 12.70 -12.07
C SER A 87 -2.14 11.46 -12.83
N PHE A 88 -1.36 10.38 -12.88
CA PHE A 88 -1.89 9.04 -13.20
C PHE A 88 -2.81 8.57 -12.06
N SER A 89 -3.98 9.22 -11.94
CA SER A 89 -5.06 8.82 -11.06
C SER A 89 -5.73 7.59 -11.67
N ARG A 90 -5.38 6.42 -11.12
CA ARG A 90 -6.11 5.18 -11.36
C ARG A 90 -7.54 5.37 -10.86
N ARG A 91 -8.46 5.68 -11.77
CA ARG A 91 -9.91 5.61 -11.55
C ARG A 91 -10.25 4.21 -11.02
N ARG A 92 -10.46 4.10 -9.72
CA ARG A 92 -11.22 2.98 -9.15
C ARG A 92 -12.67 3.39 -9.26
N HIS A 93 -13.43 2.70 -10.13
CA HIS A 93 -14.88 2.68 -10.05
C HIS A 93 -15.27 2.15 -8.67
N SER A 94 -15.66 3.05 -7.78
CA SER A 94 -16.45 2.73 -6.60
C SER A 94 -17.90 2.82 -7.04
N HIS A 95 -18.64 1.71 -6.95
CA HIS A 95 -20.09 1.76 -7.04
C HIS A 95 -20.59 2.35 -5.72
N ASP A 96 -21.09 3.58 -5.78
CA ASP A 96 -21.78 4.23 -4.68
C ASP A 96 -23.11 3.52 -4.44
N VAL A 97 -23.23 2.91 -3.26
CA VAL A 97 -24.52 2.55 -2.66
C VAL A 97 -24.67 3.48 -1.46
N PRO A 98 -25.71 4.31 -1.38
CA PRO A 98 -25.90 5.21 -0.25
C PRO A 98 -26.28 4.40 0.99
N VAL A 99 -25.34 4.30 1.94
CA VAL A 99 -25.63 3.80 3.29
C VAL A 99 -25.99 5.00 4.16
N VAL A 100 -27.22 5.00 4.65
CA VAL A 100 -27.75 5.93 5.65
C VAL A 100 -26.88 5.86 6.91
N VAL A 101 -26.23 6.97 7.26
CA VAL A 101 -25.34 7.07 8.42
C VAL A 101 -26.17 7.47 9.64
N HIS A 102 -26.52 6.50 10.48
CA HIS A 102 -26.90 6.78 11.87
C HIS A 102 -25.65 7.23 12.64
N ARG A 103 -25.67 8.47 13.13
CA ARG A 103 -24.68 9.02 14.06
C ARG A 103 -24.99 8.50 15.47
N ASP A 104 -24.32 7.43 15.86
CA ASP A 104 -24.12 7.09 17.27
C ASP A 104 -22.63 6.79 17.53
N ARG A 105 -22.07 7.55 18.46
CA ARG A 105 -20.67 7.44 18.92
C ARG A 105 -20.41 6.05 19.52
N PRO A 106 -19.41 5.28 19.06
CA PRO A 106 -18.91 4.16 19.83
C PRO A 106 -17.88 4.64 20.84
N ARG A 107 -18.26 4.48 22.11
CA ARG A 107 -17.36 4.48 23.27
C ARG A 107 -16.19 3.52 23.06
N HIS A 108 -15.09 3.88 23.70
CA HIS A 108 -13.88 3.09 23.95
C HIS A 108 -14.18 1.58 24.06
N ARG A 109 -14.05 0.83 22.95
CA ARG A 109 -14.21 -0.62 22.95
C ARG A 109 -12.86 -1.22 23.26
N GLU A 110 -12.81 -1.88 24.41
CA GLU A 110 -11.70 -2.71 24.87
C GLU A 110 -11.16 -3.57 23.72
N LYS A 111 -9.84 -3.80 23.75
CA LYS A 111 -9.13 -4.75 22.90
C LYS A 111 -9.55 -6.18 23.25
N GLY A 112 -10.83 -6.50 23.06
CA GLY A 112 -11.33 -7.85 22.97
C GLY A 112 -10.62 -8.49 21.80
N LYS A 113 -9.91 -9.59 22.08
CA LYS A 113 -9.33 -10.51 21.13
C LYS A 113 -10.42 -10.89 20.13
N ALA A 114 -10.55 -10.15 19.02
CA ALA A 114 -11.34 -10.62 17.90
C ALA A 114 -10.76 -12.01 17.57
N PRO A 115 -11.57 -13.07 17.50
CA PRO A 115 -11.09 -14.34 16.98
C PRO A 115 -10.60 -14.01 15.58
N LEU A 116 -9.27 -13.93 15.43
CA LEU A 116 -8.62 -13.89 14.15
C LEU A 116 -9.27 -15.04 13.39
N LEU A 117 -10.00 -14.72 12.32
CA LEU A 117 -10.54 -15.69 11.37
C LEU A 117 -9.33 -16.42 10.78
N HIS A 118 -8.79 -17.34 11.57
CA HIS A 118 -7.67 -18.19 11.28
C HIS A 118 -8.22 -19.12 10.24
N SER A 119 -8.01 -18.77 8.98
CA SER A 119 -8.30 -19.65 7.86
C SER A 119 -7.26 -20.77 7.97
N PRO A 120 -7.60 -21.95 8.51
CA PRO A 120 -6.61 -22.99 8.79
C PRO A 120 -6.06 -23.60 7.49
N TYR A 121 -6.62 -23.20 6.34
CA TYR A 121 -6.26 -23.65 5.00
C TYR A 121 -5.68 -22.53 4.14
N ARG A 122 -4.81 -21.69 4.70
CA ARG A 122 -4.02 -20.77 3.87
C ARG A 122 -3.01 -21.62 3.08
N THR A 123 -3.41 -22.03 1.88
CA THR A 123 -2.55 -22.77 0.95
C THR A 123 -1.21 -22.04 0.86
N LYS A 124 -0.12 -22.81 1.03
CA LYS A 124 1.24 -22.28 0.96
C LYS A 124 1.36 -21.47 -0.33
N PRO A 125 1.87 -20.23 -0.28
CA PRO A 125 1.97 -19.41 -1.47
C PRO A 125 2.81 -20.15 -2.51
N HIS A 126 2.21 -20.46 -3.66
CA HIS A 126 2.90 -21.16 -4.73
C HIS A 126 4.14 -20.36 -5.15
N HIS A 127 5.28 -21.04 -5.23
CA HIS A 127 6.52 -20.44 -5.67
C HIS A 127 6.33 -19.85 -7.07
N HIS A 128 6.25 -18.52 -7.15
CA HIS A 128 6.17 -17.82 -8.41
C HIS A 128 7.53 -17.96 -9.08
N GLY A 129 7.59 -18.53 -10.29
CA GLY A 129 8.82 -18.75 -11.07
C GLY A 129 9.62 -17.47 -11.42
N HIS A 130 9.31 -16.35 -10.78
CA HIS A 130 10.03 -15.09 -10.88
C HIS A 130 11.51 -15.23 -10.52
N GLY A 131 11.84 -15.98 -9.47
CA GLY A 131 13.24 -16.24 -9.09
C GLY A 131 13.98 -17.02 -10.17
N THR A 132 13.37 -18.10 -10.68
CA THR A 132 13.91 -18.91 -11.77
C THR A 132 14.12 -18.08 -13.04
N ARG A 133 13.14 -17.25 -13.39
CA ARG A 133 13.20 -16.37 -14.57
C ARG A 133 14.31 -15.34 -14.44
N LEU A 134 14.40 -14.67 -13.29
CA LEU A 134 15.43 -13.67 -13.03
C LEU A 134 16.83 -14.29 -13.07
N ARG A 135 16.99 -15.49 -12.49
CA ARG A 135 18.23 -16.26 -12.58
C ARG A 135 18.60 -16.55 -14.03
N GLY A 136 17.65 -16.99 -14.86
CA GLY A 136 17.88 -17.21 -16.29
C GLY A 136 18.33 -15.96 -17.04
N GLN A 137 17.74 -14.79 -16.74
CA GLN A 137 18.15 -13.53 -17.33
C GLN A 137 19.57 -13.12 -16.93
N LEU A 138 19.93 -13.29 -15.65
CA LEU A 138 21.27 -12.95 -15.15
C LEU A 138 22.34 -13.90 -15.71
N THR A 139 22.04 -15.19 -15.85
CA THR A 139 22.99 -16.18 -16.39
C THR A 139 22.93 -16.30 -17.92
N ARG A 140 22.09 -15.52 -18.60
CA ARG A 140 21.79 -15.64 -20.05
C ARG A 140 21.40 -17.07 -20.47
N LYS A 141 20.77 -17.84 -19.57
CA LYS A 141 20.30 -19.21 -19.85
C LYS A 141 18.81 -19.16 -20.19
N GLU A 142 18.50 -19.36 -21.47
CA GLU A 142 17.12 -19.28 -21.98
C GLU A 142 16.19 -20.33 -21.36
N GLU A 143 16.69 -21.54 -21.12
CA GLU A 143 15.94 -22.62 -20.48
C GLU A 143 15.34 -22.21 -19.12
N LEU A 144 16.13 -21.52 -18.28
CA LEU A 144 15.66 -21.04 -16.98
C LEU A 144 14.62 -19.92 -17.11
N VAL A 145 14.71 -19.12 -18.17
CA VAL A 145 13.71 -18.10 -18.48
C VAL A 145 12.38 -18.76 -18.88
N LEU A 146 12.43 -19.77 -19.75
CA LEU A 146 11.26 -20.54 -20.18
C LEU A 146 10.63 -21.30 -19.00
N GLN A 147 11.44 -21.95 -18.16
CA GLN A 147 10.98 -22.61 -16.95
C GLN A 147 10.31 -21.62 -15.98
N GLY A 148 10.89 -20.44 -15.79
CA GLY A 148 10.29 -19.39 -14.98
C GLY A 148 8.95 -18.89 -15.52
N LYS A 149 8.79 -18.82 -16.86
CA LYS A 149 7.52 -18.48 -17.52
C LYS A 149 6.48 -19.57 -17.30
N SER A 150 6.81 -20.83 -17.55
CA SER A 150 5.86 -21.97 -17.40
C SER A 150 5.37 -22.12 -15.95
N MET A 151 6.26 -21.96 -14.97
CA MET A 151 5.89 -21.93 -13.55
C MET A 151 4.91 -20.79 -13.23
N ASN A 152 5.09 -19.61 -13.83
CA ASN A 152 4.20 -18.47 -13.60
C ASN A 152 2.82 -18.72 -14.22
N GLU A 153 2.76 -19.27 -15.42
CA GLU A 153 1.50 -19.65 -16.09
C GLU A 153 0.74 -20.72 -15.29
N ALA A 154 1.44 -21.76 -14.82
CA ALA A 154 0.86 -22.78 -13.95
C ALA A 154 0.27 -22.17 -12.67
N ALA A 155 1.04 -21.31 -11.99
CA ALA A 155 0.59 -20.62 -10.78
C ALA A 155 -0.59 -19.65 -11.05
N GLN A 156 -0.69 -19.03 -12.23
CA GLN A 156 -1.83 -18.21 -12.60
C GLN A 156 -3.08 -19.06 -12.87
N LYS A 157 -2.92 -20.18 -13.61
CA LYS A 157 -4.00 -21.13 -13.90
C LYS A 157 -4.58 -21.71 -12.61
N GLU A 158 -3.72 -22.07 -11.67
CA GLU A 158 -4.13 -22.52 -10.33
C GLU A 158 -4.85 -21.43 -9.55
N ARG A 159 -4.32 -20.20 -9.48
CA ARG A 159 -5.00 -19.07 -8.81
C ARG A 159 -6.40 -18.83 -9.39
N ARG A 160 -6.57 -18.99 -10.70
CA ARG A 160 -7.89 -18.89 -11.36
C ARG A 160 -8.82 -20.03 -10.93
N ARG A 161 -8.31 -21.27 -10.86
CA ARG A 161 -9.07 -22.43 -10.35
C ARG A 161 -9.48 -22.24 -8.89
N GLU A 162 -8.58 -21.76 -8.05
CA GLU A 162 -8.84 -21.52 -6.62
C GLU A 162 -9.87 -20.41 -6.40
N ARG A 163 -9.81 -19.31 -7.17
CA ARG A 163 -10.87 -18.28 -7.14
C ARG A 163 -12.24 -18.87 -7.48
N ARG A 164 -12.32 -19.67 -8.55
CA ARG A 164 -13.57 -20.36 -8.92
C ARG A 164 -14.08 -21.30 -7.83
N ARG A 165 -13.18 -22.03 -7.14
CA ARG A 165 -13.56 -22.90 -6.01
C ARG A 165 -14.15 -22.07 -4.86
N ARG A 166 -13.50 -20.96 -4.50
CA ARG A 166 -14.00 -20.05 -3.45
C ARG A 166 -15.34 -19.42 -3.80
N ASP A 167 -15.52 -19.01 -5.06
CA ASP A 167 -16.79 -18.43 -5.50
C ASP A 167 -17.92 -19.45 -5.45
N ARG A 168 -17.67 -20.69 -5.90
CA ARG A 168 -18.65 -21.79 -5.77
C ARG A 168 -18.97 -22.09 -4.31
N ARG A 169 -17.96 -22.11 -3.44
CA ARG A 169 -18.14 -22.33 -2.00
C ARG A 169 -18.99 -21.22 -1.38
N ARG A 170 -18.68 -19.95 -1.65
CA ARG A 170 -19.47 -18.81 -1.19
C ARG A 170 -20.91 -18.86 -1.66
N LYS A 171 -21.15 -19.25 -2.91
CA LYS A 171 -22.51 -19.43 -3.45
C LYS A 171 -23.27 -20.55 -2.70
N ARG A 172 -22.63 -21.68 -2.44
CA ARG A 172 -23.22 -22.78 -1.65
C ARG A 172 -23.52 -22.35 -0.21
N GLU A 173 -22.57 -21.70 0.45
CA GLU A 173 -22.75 -21.17 1.82
C GLU A 173 -23.89 -20.14 1.86
N ALA A 174 -23.97 -19.23 0.88
CA ALA A 174 -25.06 -18.25 0.80
C ALA A 174 -26.42 -18.91 0.58
N LEU A 175 -26.50 -19.95 -0.26
CA LEU A 175 -27.73 -20.73 -0.46
C LEU A 175 -28.12 -21.49 0.82
N ALA A 176 -27.16 -22.06 1.53
CA ALA A 176 -27.40 -22.73 2.81
C ALA A 176 -27.94 -21.75 3.86
N ILE A 177 -27.32 -20.57 4.01
CA ILE A 177 -27.81 -19.52 4.91
C ILE A 177 -29.23 -19.08 4.54
N ARG A 178 -29.54 -18.96 3.24
CA ARG A 178 -30.89 -18.59 2.78
C ARG A 178 -31.91 -19.70 3.07
N ALA A 179 -31.54 -20.96 2.90
CA ALA A 179 -32.39 -22.11 3.22
C ALA A 179 -32.65 -22.22 4.73
N ASP A 180 -31.59 -22.11 5.55
CA ASP A 180 -31.71 -22.09 7.01
C ASP A 180 -32.59 -20.95 7.49
N GLY A 181 -32.45 -19.75 6.90
CA GLY A 181 -33.29 -18.60 7.21
C GLY A 181 -34.77 -18.81 6.84
N ALA A 182 -35.06 -19.54 5.77
CA ALA A 182 -36.42 -19.88 5.37
C ALA A 182 -37.06 -20.93 6.30
N LEU A 183 -36.28 -21.94 6.71
CA LEU A 183 -36.73 -23.00 7.61
C LEU A 183 -36.89 -22.53 9.07
N ASN A 184 -35.99 -21.67 9.55
CA ASN A 184 -35.97 -21.20 10.95
C ASN A 184 -36.71 -19.86 11.17
N GLY A 185 -37.59 -19.49 10.24
CA GLY A 185 -38.48 -18.32 10.28
C GLY A 185 -38.29 -17.38 11.48
N ASN A 186 -37.44 -16.35 11.31
CA ASN A 186 -37.33 -15.19 12.19
C ASN A 186 -37.05 -15.43 13.70
N ARG A 187 -36.56 -16.59 14.14
CA ARG A 187 -36.30 -16.81 15.59
C ARG A 187 -35.00 -16.20 16.13
N THR A 188 -33.99 -15.95 15.29
CA THR A 188 -32.64 -15.61 15.79
C THR A 188 -32.34 -14.13 15.98
N TRP A 189 -33.28 -13.21 15.67
CA TRP A 189 -33.09 -11.76 15.89
C TRP A 189 -33.99 -11.17 16.98
N ARG A 190 -34.83 -11.98 17.65
CA ARG A 190 -35.49 -11.56 18.89
C ARG A 190 -34.48 -11.76 20.03
N ILE A 191 -33.58 -10.79 20.17
CA ILE A 191 -32.87 -10.58 21.43
C ILE A 191 -33.96 -10.15 22.44
N PRO A 192 -34.10 -10.84 23.59
CA PRO A 192 -35.09 -10.48 24.61
C PRO A 192 -34.88 -9.08 25.18
#